data_AF-A0A2S0XQZ9-F1
#
_entry.id   AF-A0A2S0XQZ9-F1
#
_cell.length_a   1.000
_cell.length_b   1.000
_cell.length_c   1.000
_cell.angle_alpha   90.00
_cell.angle_beta   90.00
_cell.angle_gamma   90.00
#
_symmetry.space_group_name_H-M   'P 1'
#
loop_
_entity.id
_entity.type
_entity.pdbx_description
1 polymer ?
#
loop_
_entity_poly.entity_id
_entity_poly.type
_entity_poly.pdbx_seq_one_letter_code
_entity_poly.pdbx_strand_id
1 'polypeptide(L)'
;MSSKWKRKGKSKFIMIDGYVKRSAAWKALTPVEKVAYIEVKWRYDGLNNGRIGLGCRELGDELNMGKTTASQALDGLQEKGFIVKAKPSAFNVKNRAVTEWRLTEYKCDVTGELPTKDFMKWSPEKKQQSAPPDTQSAPPDTSTPKLPENTHDSSLHRTVRPNSHVPQSAPPDTYRYTIGGSRHGA
;
A
#
# COMPACT_ATOMS: atom_id res chain seq x y z
N MET A 1 -3.83 -40.14 27.06
CA MET A 1 -2.42 -39.92 26.68
C MET A 1 -2.23 -38.44 26.37
N SER A 2 -1.99 -37.59 27.38
CA SER A 2 -1.79 -36.15 27.20
C SER A 2 -0.30 -35.84 27.20
N SER A 3 0.24 -35.38 26.06
CA SER A 3 1.67 -35.09 25.94
C SER A 3 2.02 -33.80 26.68
N LYS A 4 2.53 -33.98 27.89
CA LYS A 4 3.00 -32.99 28.88
C LYS A 4 4.21 -32.13 28.43
N TRP A 5 4.55 -32.12 27.15
CA TRP A 5 5.63 -31.31 26.61
C TRP A 5 5.13 -30.45 25.44
N LYS A 6 4.61 -29.27 25.76
CA LYS A 6 4.61 -28.18 24.78
C LYS A 6 6.07 -27.82 24.52
N ARG A 7 6.63 -28.32 23.40
CA ARG A 7 7.92 -27.81 22.90
C ARG A 7 7.79 -26.28 22.86
N LYS A 8 8.70 -25.56 23.53
CA LYS A 8 8.80 -24.10 23.38
C LYS A 8 8.84 -23.82 21.88
N GLY A 9 7.82 -23.11 21.38
CA GLY A 9 7.74 -22.78 19.96
C GLY A 9 9.01 -22.06 19.55
N LYS A 10 9.60 -22.46 18.41
CA LYS A 10 10.71 -21.71 17.84
C LYS A 10 10.19 -20.30 17.52
N SER A 11 11.05 -19.28 17.70
CA SER A 11 10.71 -17.91 17.29
C SER A 11 10.30 -17.91 15.82
N LYS A 12 9.16 -17.28 15.52
CA LYS A 12 8.67 -17.12 14.15
C LYS A 12 9.20 -15.81 13.59
N PHE A 13 9.80 -15.88 12.41
CA PHE A 13 10.35 -14.73 11.70
C PHE A 13 9.86 -14.74 10.26
N ILE A 14 9.86 -13.55 9.64
CA ILE A 14 9.50 -13.37 8.25
C ILE A 14 10.77 -13.03 7.48
N MET A 15 11.08 -13.83 6.47
CA MET A 15 12.21 -13.58 5.58
C MET A 15 11.71 -12.95 4.28
N ILE A 16 12.26 -11.81 3.89
CA ILE A 16 12.01 -11.20 2.59
C ILE A 16 13.25 -11.40 1.73
N ASP A 17 13.12 -12.21 0.68
CA ASP A 17 14.25 -12.52 -0.18
C ASP A 17 14.70 -11.29 -0.98
N GLY A 18 16.00 -11.20 -1.23
CA GLY A 18 16.59 -10.05 -1.91
C GLY A 18 16.04 -9.82 -3.33
N TYR A 19 15.59 -10.87 -4.02
CA TYR A 19 14.97 -10.71 -5.34
C TYR A 19 13.55 -10.13 -5.25
N VAL A 20 12.77 -10.52 -4.25
CA VAL A 20 11.46 -9.94 -3.94
C VAL A 20 11.63 -8.45 -3.66
N LYS A 21 12.55 -8.11 -2.74
CA LYS A 21 12.81 -6.73 -2.32
C LYS A 21 13.29 -5.81 -3.45
N ARG A 22 14.01 -6.35 -4.44
CA ARG A 22 14.57 -5.61 -5.59
C ARG A 22 13.62 -5.50 -6.77
N SER A 23 12.54 -6.28 -6.81
CA SER A 23 11.56 -6.27 -7.91
C SER A 23 10.95 -4.90 -8.13
N ALA A 24 10.56 -4.61 -9.38
CA ALA A 24 9.86 -3.38 -9.72
C ALA A 24 8.51 -3.28 -8.98
N ALA A 25 7.80 -4.41 -8.89
CA ALA A 25 6.56 -4.53 -8.12
C ALA A 25 6.72 -4.10 -6.67
N TRP A 26 7.78 -4.56 -5.98
CA TRP A 26 8.03 -4.18 -4.59
C TRP A 26 8.25 -2.68 -4.41
N LYS A 27 8.97 -2.06 -5.35
CA LYS A 27 9.21 -0.61 -5.31
C LYS A 27 7.92 0.18 -5.50
N ALA A 28 7.00 -0.33 -6.31
CA ALA A 28 5.69 0.28 -6.55
C ALA A 28 4.68 0.06 -5.43
N LEU A 29 4.94 -0.86 -4.48
CA LEU A 29 4.06 -1.06 -3.34
C LEU A 29 4.00 0.18 -2.45
N THR A 30 2.78 0.58 -2.09
CA THR A 30 2.53 1.56 -1.04
C THR A 30 2.98 1.01 0.33
N PRO A 31 3.20 1.88 1.33
CA PRO A 31 3.54 1.41 2.68
C PRO A 31 2.51 0.43 3.25
N VAL A 32 1.22 0.68 2.99
CA VAL A 32 0.09 -0.15 3.42
C VAL A 32 0.14 -1.53 2.75
N GLU A 33 0.40 -1.59 1.44
CA GLU A 33 0.51 -2.87 0.73
C GLU A 33 1.71 -3.68 1.23
N LYS A 34 2.83 -3.03 1.58
CA LYS A 34 4.01 -3.71 2.15
C LYS A 34 3.68 -4.38 3.49
N VAL A 35 3.00 -3.69 4.39
CA VAL A 35 2.60 -4.28 5.69
C VAL A 35 1.55 -5.36 5.51
N ALA A 36 0.61 -5.21 4.55
CA ALA A 36 -0.33 -6.26 4.21
C ALA A 36 0.35 -7.52 3.66
N TYR A 37 1.39 -7.38 2.82
CA TYR A 37 2.17 -8.53 2.34
C TYR A 37 2.89 -9.24 3.48
N ILE A 38 3.46 -8.46 4.41
CA ILE A 38 4.11 -9.00 5.61
C ILE A 38 3.10 -9.80 6.43
N GLU A 39 1.86 -9.32 6.61
CA GLU A 39 0.81 -10.03 7.34
C GLU A 39 0.37 -11.32 6.64
N VAL A 40 0.18 -11.29 5.31
CA VAL A 40 -0.10 -12.52 4.54
C VAL A 40 1.03 -13.54 4.72
N LYS A 41 2.29 -13.08 4.66
CA LYS A 41 3.47 -13.93 4.84
C LYS A 41 3.64 -14.42 6.27
N TRP A 42 3.23 -13.62 7.26
CA TRP A 42 3.14 -14.04 8.66
C TRP A 42 2.15 -15.19 8.80
N ARG A 43 0.99 -15.14 8.14
CA ARG A 43 -0.02 -16.22 8.23
C ARG A 43 0.37 -17.51 7.51
N TYR A 44 1.36 -17.47 6.63
CA TYR A 44 1.91 -18.66 6.00
C TYR A 44 2.69 -19.50 7.03
N ASP A 45 2.37 -20.79 7.13
CA ASP A 45 2.99 -21.74 8.07
C ASP A 45 3.96 -22.74 7.41
N GLY A 46 4.14 -22.63 6.09
CA GLY A 46 4.95 -23.55 5.30
C GLY A 46 4.14 -24.64 4.58
N LEU A 47 2.87 -24.84 4.93
CA LEU A 47 2.01 -25.92 4.43
C LEU A 47 0.59 -25.45 4.02
N ASN A 48 0.24 -24.20 4.29
CA ASN A 48 -1.08 -23.64 4.03
C ASN A 48 -1.14 -22.68 2.83
N ASN A 49 -0.15 -22.65 1.92
CA ASN A 49 -0.20 -21.75 0.78
C ASN A 49 -1.35 -22.10 -0.16
N GLY A 50 -2.23 -21.14 -0.43
CA GLY A 50 -3.52 -21.35 -1.12
C GLY A 50 -4.71 -21.52 -0.17
N ARG A 51 -4.50 -21.59 1.14
CA ARG A 51 -5.52 -21.59 2.19
C ARG A 51 -5.27 -20.51 3.24
N ILE A 52 -4.49 -19.48 2.90
CA ILE A 52 -4.17 -18.39 3.80
C ILE A 52 -5.44 -17.54 3.95
N GLY A 53 -6.21 -17.79 5.00
CA GLY A 53 -7.42 -17.04 5.31
C GLY A 53 -7.09 -15.64 5.79
N LEU A 54 -7.55 -14.62 5.05
CA LEU A 54 -7.42 -13.22 5.45
C LEU A 54 -8.51 -12.37 4.78
N GLY A 55 -9.43 -11.85 5.59
CA GLY A 55 -10.45 -10.89 5.14
C GLY A 55 -9.99 -9.44 5.27
N CYS A 56 -10.62 -8.52 4.54
CA CYS A 56 -10.30 -7.08 4.65
C CYS A 56 -10.66 -6.47 6.02
N ARG A 57 -11.68 -6.98 6.71
CA ARG A 57 -12.00 -6.55 8.09
C ARG A 57 -10.91 -7.00 9.06
N GLU A 58 -10.57 -8.28 9.01
CA GLU A 58 -9.54 -8.89 9.85
C GLU A 58 -8.16 -8.23 9.64
N LEU A 59 -7.79 -7.96 8.39
CA LEU A 59 -6.57 -7.21 8.07
C LEU A 59 -6.61 -5.77 8.61
N GLY A 60 -7.78 -5.13 8.54
CA GLY A 60 -7.99 -3.79 9.09
C GLY A 60 -7.81 -3.76 10.60
N ASP A 61 -8.35 -4.75 11.31
CA ASP A 61 -8.21 -4.89 12.76
C ASP A 61 -6.74 -5.15 13.16
N GLU A 62 -6.05 -6.05 12.46
CA GLU A 62 -4.64 -6.41 12.74
C GLU A 62 -3.67 -5.25 12.48
N LEU A 63 -3.91 -4.47 11.43
CA LEU A 63 -3.03 -3.38 11.01
C LEU A 63 -3.54 -1.99 11.40
N ASN A 64 -4.56 -1.93 12.27
CA ASN A 64 -5.19 -0.70 12.75
C ASN A 64 -5.58 0.29 11.63
N MET A 65 -6.21 -0.22 10.57
CA MET A 65 -6.64 0.59 9.42
C MET A 65 -8.10 0.35 9.05
N GLY A 66 -8.69 1.29 8.32
CA GLY A 66 -10.06 1.15 7.83
C GLY A 66 -10.22 -0.02 6.85
N LYS A 67 -11.36 -0.71 6.91
CA LYS A 67 -11.71 -1.84 6.03
C LYS A 67 -11.47 -1.54 4.54
N THR A 68 -11.82 -0.34 4.09
CA THR A 68 -11.67 0.06 2.67
C THR A 68 -10.19 0.09 2.27
N THR A 69 -9.34 0.67 3.12
CA THR A 69 -7.89 0.72 2.92
C THR A 69 -7.29 -0.68 2.93
N ALA A 70 -7.72 -1.55 3.85
CA ALA A 70 -7.30 -2.95 3.88
C ALA A 70 -7.72 -3.73 2.62
N SER A 71 -8.93 -3.47 2.10
CA SER A 71 -9.38 -4.06 0.83
C SER A 71 -8.49 -3.61 -0.33
N GLN A 72 -8.26 -2.31 -0.46
CA GLN A 72 -7.39 -1.74 -1.50
C GLN A 72 -5.96 -2.28 -1.40
N ALA A 73 -5.46 -2.52 -0.20
CA ALA A 73 -4.14 -3.11 0.01
C ALA A 73 -4.04 -4.54 -0.54
N LEU A 74 -5.06 -5.37 -0.29
CA LEU A 74 -5.12 -6.73 -0.82
C LEU A 74 -5.28 -6.73 -2.35
N ASP A 75 -6.13 -5.86 -2.87
CA ASP A 75 -6.34 -5.72 -4.32
C ASP A 75 -5.04 -5.26 -5.02
N GLY A 76 -4.35 -4.27 -4.44
CA GLY A 76 -3.08 -3.78 -4.98
C GLY A 76 -1.92 -4.79 -4.89
N LEU A 77 -1.93 -5.67 -3.89
CA LEU A 77 -1.02 -6.82 -3.83
C LEU A 77 -1.32 -7.86 -4.90
N GLN A 78 -2.60 -8.10 -5.18
CA GLN A 78 -3.04 -9.01 -6.22
C GLN A 78 -2.66 -8.47 -7.61
N GLU A 79 -2.93 -7.19 -7.86
CA GLU A 79 -2.58 -6.49 -9.10
C GLU A 79 -1.08 -6.52 -9.39
N LYS A 80 -0.25 -6.32 -8.35
CA LYS A 80 1.21 -6.36 -8.46
C LYS A 80 1.78 -7.78 -8.46
N GLY A 81 0.93 -8.81 -8.39
CA GLY A 81 1.31 -10.21 -8.54
C GLY A 81 1.99 -10.84 -7.32
N PHE A 82 1.83 -10.29 -6.12
CA PHE A 82 2.36 -10.87 -4.88
C PHE A 82 1.46 -11.98 -4.32
N ILE A 83 0.14 -11.81 -4.47
CA ILE A 83 -0.87 -12.76 -3.99
C ILE A 83 -1.88 -13.07 -5.10
N VAL A 84 -2.49 -14.25 -5.01
CA VAL A 84 -3.62 -14.65 -5.86
C VAL A 84 -4.75 -15.14 -4.96
N LYS A 85 -5.98 -14.75 -5.29
CA LYS A 85 -7.19 -15.22 -4.61
C LYS A 85 -7.42 -16.69 -4.97
N ALA A 86 -7.19 -17.58 -4.02
CA ALA A 86 -7.38 -19.02 -4.19
C ALA A 86 -8.85 -19.42 -4.04
N LYS A 87 -9.54 -18.81 -3.06
CA LYS A 87 -10.97 -19.01 -2.85
C LYS A 87 -11.65 -17.69 -2.49
N PRO A 88 -12.73 -17.31 -3.19
CA PRO A 88 -13.48 -16.11 -2.83
C PRO A 88 -14.23 -16.32 -1.50
N SER A 89 -14.42 -15.22 -0.75
CA SER A 89 -15.29 -15.24 0.42
C SER A 89 -16.72 -15.62 0.03
N ALA A 90 -17.39 -16.40 0.87
CA ALA A 90 -18.80 -16.73 0.72
C ALA A 90 -19.56 -16.26 1.96
N PHE A 91 -20.68 -15.56 1.73
CA PHE A 91 -21.57 -15.09 2.79
C PHE A 91 -22.90 -15.85 2.72
N ASN A 92 -22.84 -17.16 3.00
CA ASN A 92 -24.05 -17.96 3.16
C ASN A 92 -24.27 -18.25 4.64
N VAL A 93 -25.54 -18.26 5.08
CA VAL A 93 -25.93 -18.48 6.49
C VAL A 93 -25.28 -19.74 7.08
N LYS A 94 -25.14 -20.79 6.26
CA LYS A 94 -24.55 -22.08 6.65
C LYS A 94 -23.02 -22.15 6.49
N ASN A 95 -22.41 -21.26 5.71
CA ASN A 95 -20.98 -21.30 5.42
C ASN A 95 -20.43 -19.88 5.23
N ARG A 96 -19.90 -19.32 6.31
CA ARG A 96 -19.13 -18.08 6.27
C ARG A 96 -17.69 -18.44 5.93
N ALA A 97 -17.32 -18.26 4.66
CA ALA A 97 -15.95 -18.50 4.21
C ALA A 97 -15.21 -17.17 4.09
N VAL A 98 -14.02 -17.10 4.70
CA VAL A 98 -13.08 -15.98 4.51
C VAL A 98 -12.38 -16.17 3.16
N THR A 99 -11.96 -15.06 2.55
CA THR A 99 -11.13 -15.12 1.35
C THR A 99 -9.81 -15.83 1.66
N GLU A 100 -9.48 -16.82 0.84
CA GLU A 100 -8.21 -17.55 0.95
C GLU A 100 -7.24 -17.07 -0.13
N TRP A 101 -6.00 -16.85 0.29
CA TRP A 101 -4.94 -16.31 -0.55
C TRP A 101 -3.82 -17.33 -0.77
N ARG A 102 -3.13 -17.14 -1.88
CA ARG A 102 -1.89 -17.83 -2.25
C ARG A 102 -0.79 -16.80 -2.47
N LEU A 103 0.37 -16.98 -1.84
CA LEU A 103 1.60 -16.29 -2.16
C LEU A 103 2.20 -16.86 -3.46
N THR A 104 2.42 -16.01 -4.46
CA THR A 104 2.98 -16.42 -5.76
C THR A 104 4.46 -16.80 -5.69
N GLU A 105 5.12 -16.43 -4.60
CA GLU A 105 6.53 -16.74 -4.29
C GLU A 105 6.77 -18.22 -3.97
N TYR A 106 5.76 -18.92 -3.45
CA TYR A 106 5.85 -20.30 -2.99
C TYR A 106 4.99 -21.21 -3.87
N LYS A 107 5.27 -22.52 -3.80
CA LYS A 107 4.41 -23.53 -4.44
C LYS A 107 3.03 -23.50 -3.80
N CYS A 108 1.98 -23.83 -4.55
CA CYS A 108 0.66 -24.01 -3.96
C CYS A 108 0.62 -25.31 -3.17
N ASP A 109 0.28 -25.27 -1.88
CA ASP A 109 0.20 -26.47 -1.06
C ASP A 109 -1.12 -27.23 -1.27
N VAL A 110 -2.10 -26.60 -1.92
CA VAL A 110 -3.39 -27.22 -2.30
C VAL A 110 -3.31 -27.92 -3.65
N THR A 111 -2.88 -27.20 -4.69
CA THR A 111 -2.87 -27.71 -6.07
C THR A 111 -1.53 -28.31 -6.49
N GLY A 112 -0.45 -28.06 -5.74
CA GLY A 112 0.90 -28.49 -6.11
C GLY A 112 1.56 -27.64 -7.20
N GLU A 113 0.89 -26.59 -7.68
CA GLU A 113 1.44 -25.69 -8.69
C GLU A 113 2.78 -25.07 -8.25
N LEU A 114 3.69 -24.95 -9.21
CA LEU A 114 4.98 -24.31 -9.00
C LEU A 114 4.82 -22.81 -8.69
N PRO A 115 5.80 -22.20 -7.99
CA PRO A 115 5.79 -20.76 -7.76
C PRO A 115 5.75 -19.97 -9.06
N THR A 116 4.73 -19.13 -9.26
CA THR A 116 4.55 -18.34 -10.48
C THR A 116 5.40 -17.07 -10.47
N LYS A 117 5.65 -16.50 -9.28
CA LYS A 117 6.42 -15.27 -9.04
C LYS A 117 5.96 -14.11 -9.94
N ASP A 118 4.64 -13.92 -10.05
CA ASP A 118 4.03 -12.99 -11.01
C ASP A 118 4.54 -11.54 -10.83
N PHE A 119 4.84 -11.13 -9.59
CA PHE A 119 5.46 -9.84 -9.28
C PHE A 119 6.82 -9.58 -9.98
N MET A 120 7.52 -10.63 -10.44
CA MET A 120 8.76 -10.47 -11.19
C MET A 120 8.54 -10.02 -12.63
N LYS A 121 7.35 -10.31 -13.19
CA LYS A 121 6.95 -9.92 -14.56
C LYS A 121 6.21 -8.59 -14.58
N TRP A 122 5.78 -8.10 -13.42
CA TRP A 122 5.05 -6.86 -13.30
C TRP A 122 5.91 -5.64 -13.70
N SER A 123 5.30 -4.72 -14.44
CA SER A 123 5.86 -3.43 -14.83
C SER A 123 4.82 -2.35 -14.57
N PRO A 124 5.21 -1.14 -14.14
CA PRO A 124 4.26 -0.04 -14.05
C PRO A 124 3.68 0.25 -15.43
N GLU A 125 2.36 0.33 -15.52
CA GLU A 125 1.72 0.83 -16.73
C GLU A 125 2.21 2.25 -16.99
N LYS A 126 2.69 2.52 -18.21
CA LYS A 126 2.97 3.89 -18.63
C LYS A 126 1.63 4.61 -18.68
N LYS A 127 1.35 5.44 -17.69
CA LYS A 127 0.26 6.42 -17.76
C LYS A 127 0.46 7.21 -19.06
N GLN A 128 -0.37 6.94 -20.06
CA GLN A 128 -0.46 7.82 -21.21
C GLN A 128 -0.85 9.17 -20.62
N GLN A 129 0.06 10.14 -20.68
CA GLN A 129 -0.27 11.51 -20.37
C GLN A 129 -1.35 11.88 -21.38
N SER A 130 -2.61 11.91 -20.95
CA SER A 130 -3.67 12.56 -21.71
C SER A 130 -3.17 13.96 -22.01
N ALA A 131 -3.11 14.30 -23.30
CA ALA A 131 -2.68 15.61 -23.78
C ALA A 131 -3.39 16.71 -22.96
N PRO A 132 -2.72 17.85 -22.68
CA PRO A 132 -3.38 18.94 -22.00
C PRO A 132 -4.65 19.32 -22.77
N PRO A 133 -5.79 19.58 -22.10
CA PRO A 133 -6.97 20.06 -22.78
C PRO A 133 -6.63 21.39 -23.47
N ASP A 134 -6.85 21.47 -24.78
CA ASP A 134 -6.76 22.70 -25.55
C ASP A 134 -7.70 23.74 -24.93
N THR A 135 -7.16 24.59 -24.07
CA THR A 135 -7.86 25.77 -23.58
C THR A 135 -7.76 26.83 -24.67
N GLN A 136 -8.62 26.75 -25.68
CA GLN A 136 -8.90 27.92 -26.49
C GLN A 136 -9.77 28.87 -25.66
N SER A 137 -9.13 29.82 -24.99
CA SER A 137 -9.83 30.95 -24.36
C SER A 137 -10.50 31.78 -25.45
N ALA A 138 -11.80 31.61 -25.64
CA ALA A 138 -12.62 32.61 -26.32
C ALA A 138 -12.82 33.82 -25.37
N PRO A 139 -12.59 35.07 -25.82
CA PRO A 139 -12.92 36.23 -25.01
C PRO A 139 -14.46 36.40 -24.95
N PRO A 140 -15.05 36.70 -23.79
CA PRO A 140 -16.45 37.08 -23.75
C PRO A 140 -16.59 38.55 -24.14
N ASP A 141 -17.05 38.79 -25.37
CA ASP A 141 -17.65 40.05 -25.78
C ASP A 141 -19.03 40.15 -25.13
N THR A 142 -19.20 41.04 -24.15
CA THR A 142 -20.52 41.62 -23.86
C THR A 142 -20.35 43.04 -23.35
N SER A 143 -20.87 43.96 -24.15
CA SER A 143 -21.02 45.38 -23.88
C SER A 143 -21.90 45.63 -22.65
N THR A 144 -21.36 46.37 -21.68
CA THR A 144 -22.08 46.93 -20.53
C THR A 144 -22.88 48.19 -20.92
N PRO A 145 -24.18 48.28 -20.60
CA PRO A 145 -24.86 49.55 -20.39
C PRO A 145 -24.84 49.94 -18.90
N LYS A 146 -24.53 51.21 -18.63
CA LYS A 146 -24.59 51.89 -17.32
C LYS A 146 -26.03 52.03 -16.81
N LEU A 147 -26.25 51.87 -15.49
CA LEU A 147 -27.04 52.77 -14.61
C LEU A 147 -26.94 52.30 -13.11
N PRO A 148 -27.36 53.07 -12.09
CA PRO A 148 -26.46 53.86 -11.25
C PRO A 148 -26.37 53.40 -9.78
N GLU A 149 -25.33 53.95 -9.16
CA GLU A 149 -25.03 54.18 -7.75
C GLU A 149 -26.22 54.17 -6.78
N ASN A 150 -26.16 53.30 -5.78
CA ASN A 150 -26.74 53.56 -4.46
C ASN A 150 -25.93 52.87 -3.38
N THR A 151 -25.20 53.71 -2.64
CA THR A 151 -24.58 53.49 -1.33
C THR A 151 -25.57 52.87 -0.35
N HIS A 152 -25.17 51.86 0.43
CA HIS A 152 -25.38 51.76 1.89
C HIS A 152 -24.77 50.46 2.44
N ASP A 153 -24.01 50.63 3.53
CA ASP A 153 -23.75 49.70 4.63
C ASP A 153 -22.55 48.70 4.60
N SER A 154 -21.44 49.19 5.17
CA SER A 154 -20.71 48.59 6.31
C SER A 154 -20.18 47.16 6.23
N SER A 155 -18.87 47.05 5.96
CA SER A 155 -18.06 45.85 6.17
C SER A 155 -17.69 45.68 7.65
N LEU A 156 -18.22 44.63 8.28
CA LEU A 156 -17.73 44.10 9.55
C LEU A 156 -17.24 42.67 9.33
N HIS A 157 -15.96 42.48 8.97
CA HIS A 157 -15.23 41.25 9.33
C HIS A 157 -13.72 41.51 9.30
N ARG A 158 -13.20 41.87 10.47
CA ARG A 158 -11.77 41.98 10.78
C ARG A 158 -11.24 40.57 11.09
N THR A 159 -10.50 39.96 10.18
CA THR A 159 -9.76 38.72 10.48
C THR A 159 -8.40 39.05 11.07
N VAL A 160 -8.17 38.64 12.32
CA VAL A 160 -6.85 38.68 12.96
C VAL A 160 -6.00 37.55 12.37
N ARG A 161 -4.80 37.90 11.87
CA ARG A 161 -3.82 36.92 11.36
C ARG A 161 -3.22 36.13 12.52
N PRO A 162 -3.19 34.79 12.49
CA PRO A 162 -2.46 34.02 13.50
C PRO A 162 -0.95 34.22 13.30
N ASN A 163 -0.26 34.48 14.41
CA ASN A 163 1.19 34.65 14.46
C ASN A 163 1.86 33.29 14.20
N SER A 164 2.49 33.14 13.03
CA SER A 164 3.23 31.94 12.65
C SER A 164 4.57 31.89 13.37
N HIS A 165 4.61 31.24 14.53
CA HIS A 165 5.88 30.77 15.08
C HIS A 165 6.36 29.61 14.19
N VAL A 166 7.44 29.83 13.44
CA VAL A 166 8.12 28.79 12.67
C VAL A 166 8.78 27.82 13.68
N PRO A 167 8.38 26.54 13.76
CA PRO A 167 9.18 25.56 14.47
C PRO A 167 10.47 25.32 13.66
N GLN A 168 11.60 25.50 14.32
CA GLN A 168 12.94 25.22 13.82
C GLN A 168 12.96 23.78 13.27
N SER A 169 13.09 23.62 11.96
CA SER A 169 13.25 22.30 11.34
C SER A 169 14.57 21.68 11.79
N ALA A 170 14.50 20.48 12.36
CA ALA A 170 15.68 19.64 12.54
C ALA A 170 16.32 19.34 11.17
N PRO A 171 17.66 19.28 11.08
CA PRO A 171 18.34 19.01 9.80
C PRO A 171 17.90 17.64 9.24
N PRO A 172 17.76 17.50 7.91
CA PRO A 172 17.50 16.20 7.31
C PRO A 172 18.68 15.27 7.60
N ASP A 173 18.40 14.16 8.27
CA ASP A 173 19.33 13.05 8.54
C ASP A 173 19.84 12.47 7.22
N THR A 174 20.85 13.13 6.66
CA THR A 174 21.52 12.69 5.44
C THR A 174 22.66 11.79 5.86
N TYR A 175 22.38 10.49 6.05
CA TYR A 175 23.43 9.48 6.21
C TYR A 175 24.27 9.40 4.92
N ARG A 176 25.38 10.14 4.87
CA ARG A 176 26.47 9.88 3.92
C ARG A 176 27.33 8.75 4.49
N TYR A 177 27.20 7.54 3.94
CA TYR A 177 28.21 6.51 4.16
C TYR A 177 29.46 6.87 3.33
N THR A 178 30.48 7.44 3.98
CA THR A 178 31.84 7.41 3.45
C THR A 178 32.40 6.01 3.67
N ILE A 179 32.43 5.18 2.62
CA ILE A 179 33.23 3.95 2.63
C ILE A 179 34.70 4.39 2.56
N GLY A 180 35.26 4.71 3.72
CA GLY A 180 36.68 4.98 3.91
C GLY A 180 37.43 3.66 4.04
N GLY A 181 38.02 3.20 2.93
CA GLY A 181 38.98 2.11 2.90
C GLY A 181 40.14 2.50 1.99
N SER A 182 40.92 3.50 2.41
CA SER A 182 42.15 3.89 1.72
C SER A 182 43.16 2.76 1.84
N ARG A 183 43.73 2.38 0.69
CA ARG A 183 44.84 1.45 0.57
C ARG A 183 46.07 2.04 1.28
N HIS A 184 46.72 1.25 2.12
CA HIS A 184 48.16 1.37 2.35
C HIS A 184 48.80 0.03 2.08
N GLY A 185 49.67 0.02 1.06
CA GLY A 185 50.68 -1.01 0.90
C GLY A 185 51.91 -0.69 1.74
N ALA A 186 52.59 -1.75 2.16
CA ALA A 186 54.03 -1.89 2.25
C ALA A 186 54.33 -3.38 2.10
#